data_AF-A0A5C8LHI6-F1
#
_entry.id   AF-A0A5C8LHI6-F1
#
_cell.length_a   1.000
_cell.length_b   1.000
_cell.length_c   1.000
_cell.angle_alpha   90.00
_cell.angle_beta   90.00
_cell.angle_gamma   90.00
#
_symmetry.space_group_name_H-M   'P 1'
#
loop_
_entity.id
_entity.type
_entity.pdbx_description
1 polymer ?
#
loop_
_entity_poly.entity_id
_entity_poly.type
_entity_poly.pdbx_seq_one_letter_code
_entity_poly.pdbx_strand_id
1 'polypeptide(L)'
;MKLICIADTHTRENLLNIPDGDILIHAGDFSEVGTFHETKAFLSWFSNQNHAYKILVPGNHDFYLEKERYEKLKPYLQGVHILINESLIINNLHFWGSPNTSLGERWAFGLKVDQIENHWEKIPRKANIVITHNPPYDILDHTKNKHVGCPYLRRQIKCLQPDYHIFGHAHDNYGKIKLGKTTYINATSFDDKYITPNKPIIINL
;
A
#
# COMPACT_ATOMS: atom_id res chain seq x y z
N MET A 1 -16.36 -5.60 -10.50
CA MET A 1 -15.50 -6.11 -9.40
C MET A 1 -15.31 -5.01 -8.36
N LYS A 2 -15.36 -5.34 -7.08
CA LYS A 2 -15.30 -4.40 -5.96
C LYS A 2 -13.97 -4.55 -5.20
N LEU A 3 -13.14 -3.51 -5.25
CA LEU A 3 -11.88 -3.45 -4.50
C LEU A 3 -12.07 -2.64 -3.23
N ILE A 4 -11.55 -3.14 -2.12
CA ILE A 4 -11.55 -2.47 -0.82
C ILE A 4 -10.11 -2.06 -0.50
N CYS A 5 -9.87 -0.77 -0.30
CA CYS A 5 -8.53 -0.22 -0.11
C CYS A 5 -8.36 0.36 1.29
N ILE A 6 -7.30 -0.08 1.97
CA ILE A 6 -6.84 0.41 3.28
C ILE A 6 -5.30 0.55 3.26
N ALA A 7 -4.75 1.26 4.24
CA ALA A 7 -3.32 1.39 4.51
C ALA A 7 -3.11 1.88 5.95
N ASP A 8 -1.86 1.89 6.43
CA ASP A 8 -1.46 2.52 7.69
C ASP A 8 -2.30 2.06 8.90
N THR A 9 -2.58 0.76 9.00
CA THR A 9 -3.35 0.24 10.13
C THR A 9 -2.53 0.24 11.41
N HIS A 10 -1.20 0.14 11.33
CA HIS A 10 -0.29 0.18 12.48
C HIS A 10 -0.81 -0.66 13.67
N THR A 11 -1.10 -1.94 13.46
CA THR A 11 -1.62 -2.89 14.49
C THR A 11 -3.03 -2.59 15.04
N ARG A 12 -3.79 -1.69 14.40
CA ARG A 12 -5.17 -1.30 14.78
C ARG A 12 -6.23 -1.80 13.79
N GLU A 13 -5.91 -2.82 13.00
CA GLU A 13 -6.81 -3.40 12.00
C GLU A 13 -8.16 -3.86 12.57
N ASN A 14 -8.21 -4.26 13.83
CA ASN A 14 -9.44 -4.67 14.53
C ASN A 14 -10.43 -3.51 14.77
N LEU A 15 -10.01 -2.26 14.64
CA LEU A 15 -10.90 -1.09 14.75
C LEU A 15 -11.60 -0.77 13.42
N LEU A 16 -11.19 -1.41 12.33
CA LEU A 16 -11.77 -1.16 11.01
C LEU A 16 -13.01 -2.04 10.79
N ASN A 17 -14.06 -1.42 10.26
CA ASN A 17 -15.17 -2.14 9.67
C ASN A 17 -14.89 -2.37 8.18
N ILE A 18 -14.41 -3.56 7.83
CA ILE A 18 -14.10 -3.92 6.45
C ILE A 18 -15.39 -4.34 5.73
N PRO A 19 -15.84 -3.58 4.71
CA PRO A 19 -17.02 -3.97 3.94
C PRO A 19 -16.70 -5.19 3.05
N ASP A 20 -17.72 -5.94 2.67
CA ASP A 20 -17.55 -7.02 1.68
C ASP A 20 -17.03 -6.48 0.34
N GLY A 21 -16.20 -7.28 -0.33
CA GLY A 21 -15.66 -7.01 -1.65
C GLY A 21 -14.95 -8.22 -2.24
N ASP A 22 -14.53 -8.09 -3.49
CA ASP A 22 -13.85 -9.17 -4.21
C ASP A 22 -12.36 -9.24 -3.84
N ILE A 23 -11.72 -8.06 -3.68
CA ILE A 23 -10.30 -7.94 -3.37
C ILE A 23 -10.08 -6.92 -2.26
N LEU A 24 -9.41 -7.31 -1.19
CA LEU A 24 -8.92 -6.39 -0.15
C LEU A 24 -7.46 -6.02 -0.43
N ILE A 25 -7.14 -4.74 -0.40
CA ILE A 25 -5.81 -4.20 -0.69
C ILE A 25 -5.33 -3.42 0.53
N HIS A 26 -4.15 -3.75 1.03
CA HIS A 26 -3.45 -3.00 2.08
C HIS A 26 -2.16 -2.38 1.52
N ALA A 27 -2.05 -1.05 1.53
CA ALA A 27 -0.95 -0.29 0.90
C ALA A 27 0.13 0.18 1.91
N GLY A 28 0.61 -0.75 2.71
CA GLY A 28 1.75 -0.56 3.62
C GLY A 28 1.40 -0.09 5.03
N ASP A 29 2.39 -0.25 5.92
CA ASP A 29 2.35 0.10 7.34
C ASP A 29 1.22 -0.59 8.10
N PHE A 30 1.18 -1.92 7.98
CA PHE A 30 0.26 -2.71 8.80
C PHE A 30 0.78 -2.88 10.24
N SER A 31 2.08 -2.70 10.46
CA SER A 31 2.72 -2.86 11.76
C SER A 31 3.28 -1.54 12.31
N GLU A 32 3.66 -1.55 13.60
CA GLU A 32 4.28 -0.39 14.26
C GLU A 32 5.81 -0.44 14.13
N VAL A 33 6.40 -1.64 14.19
CA VAL A 33 7.86 -1.84 14.07
C VAL A 33 8.20 -3.00 13.15
N GLY A 34 7.23 -3.83 12.77
CA GLY A 34 7.47 -4.98 11.92
C GLY A 34 8.19 -6.07 12.70
N THR A 35 7.69 -6.38 13.89
CA THR A 35 8.11 -7.60 14.60
C THR A 35 7.44 -8.84 13.99
N PHE A 36 7.98 -10.02 14.28
CA PHE A 36 7.32 -11.27 13.88
C PHE A 36 5.90 -11.38 14.46
N HIS A 37 5.71 -10.96 15.71
CA HIS A 37 4.42 -11.06 16.38
C HIS A 37 3.38 -10.14 15.74
N GLU A 38 3.74 -8.89 15.45
CA GLU A 38 2.88 -7.94 14.73
C GLU A 38 2.53 -8.47 13.34
N THR A 39 3.54 -8.93 12.59
CA THR A 39 3.33 -9.46 11.24
C THR A 39 2.44 -10.69 11.23
N LYS A 40 2.66 -11.62 12.16
CA LYS A 40 1.80 -12.80 12.32
C LYS A 40 0.38 -12.41 12.70
N ALA A 41 0.20 -11.50 13.65
CA ALA A 41 -1.11 -11.06 14.11
C ALA A 41 -1.91 -10.43 12.96
N PHE A 42 -1.29 -9.49 12.24
CA PHE A 42 -1.90 -8.86 11.08
C PHE A 42 -2.24 -9.87 9.99
N LEU A 43 -1.31 -10.74 9.59
CA LEU A 43 -1.59 -11.75 8.56
C LEU A 43 -2.67 -12.74 8.98
N SER A 44 -2.77 -13.07 10.27
CA SER A 44 -3.88 -13.87 10.80
C SER A 44 -5.22 -13.15 10.64
N TRP A 45 -5.28 -11.85 10.92
CA TRP A 45 -6.48 -11.04 10.70
C TRP A 45 -6.80 -10.90 9.20
N PHE A 46 -5.79 -10.59 8.39
CA PHE A 46 -5.92 -10.28 6.97
C PHE A 46 -6.32 -11.51 6.14
N SER A 47 -5.74 -12.67 6.44
CA SER A 47 -6.09 -13.93 5.77
C SER A 47 -7.54 -14.38 6.07
N ASN A 48 -8.09 -14.03 7.23
CA ASN A 48 -9.46 -14.37 7.64
C ASN A 48 -10.54 -13.43 7.08
N GLN A 49 -10.18 -12.38 6.35
CA GLN A 49 -11.17 -11.52 5.70
C GLN A 49 -11.91 -12.28 4.58
N ASN A 50 -13.21 -12.03 4.43
CA ASN A 50 -14.10 -12.74 3.48
C ASN A 50 -13.81 -12.51 1.98
N HIS A 51 -12.78 -11.73 1.66
CA HIS A 51 -12.44 -11.36 0.29
C HIS A 51 -11.75 -12.54 -0.40
N ALA A 52 -12.12 -12.80 -1.65
CA ALA A 52 -11.54 -13.90 -2.42
C ALA A 52 -10.02 -13.76 -2.60
N TYR A 53 -9.56 -12.52 -2.78
CA TYR A 53 -8.14 -12.20 -2.86
C TYR A 53 -7.79 -11.09 -1.86
N LYS A 54 -6.59 -11.18 -1.30
CA LYS A 54 -6.03 -10.13 -0.47
C LYS A 54 -4.64 -9.76 -0.97
N ILE A 55 -4.42 -8.48 -1.27
CA ILE A 55 -3.14 -7.97 -1.77
C ILE A 55 -2.51 -7.12 -0.66
N LEU A 56 -1.27 -7.44 -0.31
CA LEU A 56 -0.49 -6.72 0.70
C LEU A 56 0.76 -6.13 0.05
N VAL A 57 0.89 -4.82 0.09
CA VAL A 57 2.17 -4.13 -0.10
C VAL A 57 2.66 -3.73 1.29
N PRO A 58 3.88 -4.09 1.71
CA PRO A 58 4.47 -3.60 2.96
C PRO A 58 4.77 -2.10 2.92
N GLY A 59 5.01 -1.47 4.07
CA GLY A 59 5.43 -0.09 4.22
C GLY A 59 6.72 0.06 5.02
N ASN A 60 7.04 1.29 5.40
CA ASN A 60 8.31 1.62 6.04
C ASN A 60 8.44 1.16 7.50
N HIS A 61 7.35 0.75 8.13
CA HIS A 61 7.34 0.12 9.45
C HIS A 61 7.46 -1.42 9.41
N ASP A 62 7.30 -2.07 8.25
CA ASP A 62 7.11 -3.52 8.16
C ASP A 62 8.44 -4.31 8.05
N PHE A 63 9.40 -4.04 8.95
CA PHE A 63 10.77 -4.59 8.94
C PHE A 63 10.89 -6.12 8.89
N TYR A 64 9.91 -6.88 9.37
CA TYR A 64 9.98 -8.35 9.32
C TYR A 64 9.95 -8.84 7.88
N LEU A 65 9.15 -8.21 7.01
CA LEU A 65 8.98 -8.62 5.62
C LEU A 65 10.17 -8.23 4.75
N GLU A 66 10.88 -7.15 5.09
CA GLU A 66 12.13 -6.77 4.40
C GLU A 66 13.23 -7.83 4.55
N LYS A 67 13.26 -8.54 5.68
CA LYS A 67 14.29 -9.54 5.98
C LYS A 67 14.04 -10.90 5.32
N GLU A 68 13.02 -10.99 4.46
CA GLU A 68 12.65 -12.17 3.65
C GLU A 68 12.43 -13.48 4.44
N ARG A 69 11.95 -13.39 5.68
CA ARG A 69 11.72 -14.57 6.55
C ARG A 69 10.31 -15.16 6.43
N TYR A 70 9.90 -15.49 5.21
CA TYR A 70 8.53 -15.93 4.89
C TYR A 70 8.17 -17.33 5.38
N GLU A 71 9.15 -18.22 5.57
CA GLU A 71 8.89 -19.63 5.93
C GLU A 71 7.99 -19.78 7.17
N LYS A 72 8.23 -18.96 8.20
CA LYS A 72 7.42 -18.97 9.44
C LYS A 72 6.03 -18.36 9.26
N LEU A 73 5.81 -17.61 8.18
CA LEU A 73 4.56 -16.94 7.86
C LEU A 73 3.67 -17.77 6.94
N LYS A 74 4.19 -18.80 6.26
CA LYS A 74 3.43 -19.67 5.32
C LYS A 74 2.03 -20.06 5.81
N PRO A 75 1.82 -20.46 7.08
CA PRO A 75 0.48 -20.82 7.57
C PRO A 75 -0.55 -19.68 7.54
N TYR A 76 -0.12 -18.41 7.49
CA TYR A 76 -0.95 -17.21 7.57
C TYR A 76 -1.09 -16.49 6.22
N LEU A 77 -0.58 -17.08 5.13
CA LEU A 77 -0.59 -16.47 3.79
C LEU A 77 -1.70 -17.00 2.88
N GLN A 78 -2.67 -17.75 3.42
CA GLN A 78 -3.73 -18.33 2.59
C GLN A 78 -4.60 -17.24 1.94
N GLY A 79 -4.56 -17.19 0.60
CA GLY A 79 -5.24 -16.17 -0.20
C GLY A 79 -4.66 -14.77 -0.05
N VAL A 80 -3.45 -14.63 0.52
CA VAL A 80 -2.72 -13.36 0.65
C VAL A 80 -1.60 -13.34 -0.38
N HIS A 81 -1.57 -12.29 -1.19
CA HIS A 81 -0.52 -12.00 -2.16
C HIS A 81 0.29 -10.81 -1.67
N ILE A 82 1.51 -11.07 -1.20
CA ILE A 82 2.45 -10.01 -0.83
C ILE A 82 3.18 -9.57 -2.09
N LEU A 83 3.17 -8.27 -2.40
CA LEU A 83 3.85 -7.73 -3.58
C LEU A 83 5.02 -6.84 -3.15
N ILE A 84 6.23 -7.24 -3.53
CA ILE A 84 7.46 -6.47 -3.31
C ILE A 84 8.17 -6.26 -4.64
N ASN A 85 7.84 -5.16 -5.30
CA ASN A 85 8.29 -4.83 -6.66
C ASN A 85 7.84 -5.84 -7.72
N GLU A 86 6.69 -6.46 -7.49
CA GLU A 86 6.18 -7.60 -8.26
C GLU A 86 4.80 -7.31 -8.85
N SER A 87 4.46 -8.07 -9.89
CA SER A 87 3.16 -8.01 -10.57
C SER A 87 2.26 -9.16 -10.15
N LEU A 88 0.96 -8.93 -10.18
CA LEU A 88 -0.07 -9.95 -9.98
C LEU A 88 -1.19 -9.74 -10.99
N ILE A 89 -1.72 -10.82 -11.54
CA ILE A 89 -2.88 -10.77 -12.43
C ILE A 89 -4.04 -11.50 -11.76
N ILE A 90 -5.14 -10.79 -11.55
CA ILE A 90 -6.41 -11.36 -11.06
C ILE A 90 -7.51 -10.89 -12.00
N ASN A 91 -8.26 -11.82 -12.60
CA ASN A 91 -9.39 -11.52 -13.49
C ASN A 91 -9.04 -10.50 -14.59
N ASN A 92 -7.90 -10.70 -15.27
CA ASN A 92 -7.33 -9.81 -16.30
C ASN A 92 -6.96 -8.39 -15.85
N LEU A 93 -7.04 -8.06 -14.56
CA LEU A 93 -6.45 -6.84 -14.02
C LEU A 93 -4.99 -7.07 -13.65
N HIS A 94 -4.14 -6.17 -14.10
CA HIS A 94 -2.71 -6.17 -13.82
C HIS A 94 -2.43 -5.24 -12.63
N PHE A 95 -2.07 -5.85 -11.50
CA PHE A 95 -1.59 -5.17 -10.30
C PHE A 95 -0.06 -5.12 -10.31
N TRP A 96 0.52 -4.04 -9.79
CA TRP A 96 1.93 -3.98 -9.44
C TRP A 96 2.10 -3.32 -8.08
N GLY A 97 2.92 -3.90 -7.21
CA GLY A 97 3.08 -3.46 -5.82
C GLY A 97 4.52 -3.14 -5.46
N SER A 98 4.78 -2.05 -4.71
CA SER A 98 6.11 -1.73 -4.19
C SER A 98 6.07 -1.07 -2.80
N PRO A 99 6.83 -1.60 -1.84
CA PRO A 99 6.92 -1.02 -0.49
C PRO A 99 7.91 0.14 -0.41
N ASN A 100 8.73 0.35 -1.45
CA ASN A 100 9.88 1.22 -1.34
C ASN A 100 9.51 2.70 -1.16
N THR A 101 10.27 3.40 -0.31
CA THR A 101 10.06 4.81 0.02
C THR A 101 11.33 5.64 -0.13
N SER A 102 11.18 6.96 -0.26
CA SER A 102 12.27 7.94 -0.24
C SER A 102 12.73 8.34 1.17
N LEU A 103 12.44 7.54 2.19
CA LEU A 103 12.77 7.85 3.60
C LEU A 103 14.22 7.49 3.99
N GLY A 104 14.96 6.86 3.08
CA GLY A 104 16.32 6.35 3.32
C GLY A 104 16.36 5.07 4.16
N GLU A 105 17.52 4.42 4.16
CA GLU A 105 17.76 3.05 4.68
C GLU A 105 17.60 2.89 6.21
N ARG A 106 17.18 3.93 6.92
CA ARG A 106 16.84 3.84 8.36
C ARG A 106 15.50 3.18 8.60
N TRP A 107 14.63 3.20 7.60
CA TRP A 107 13.31 2.58 7.62
C TRP A 107 13.26 1.37 6.68
N ALA A 108 12.34 0.44 6.94
CA ALA A 108 12.15 -0.71 6.08
C ALA A 108 11.85 -0.24 4.64
N PHE A 109 12.42 -0.92 3.66
CA PHE A 109 12.28 -0.64 2.24
C PHE A 109 12.68 0.78 1.81
N GLY A 110 13.33 1.54 2.69
CA GLY A 110 13.79 2.90 2.41
C GLY A 110 14.98 2.90 1.45
N LEU A 111 14.89 3.67 0.38
CA LEU A 111 15.94 3.81 -0.63
C LEU A 111 16.65 5.15 -0.50
N LYS A 112 17.93 5.18 -0.89
CA LYS A 112 18.68 6.42 -1.10
C LYS A 112 18.16 7.17 -2.35
N VAL A 113 18.50 8.45 -2.45
CA VAL A 113 18.02 9.35 -3.52
C VAL A 113 18.39 8.84 -4.92
N ASP A 114 19.62 8.36 -5.10
CA ASP A 114 20.09 7.79 -6.36
C ASP A 114 19.38 6.48 -6.73
N GLN A 115 19.02 5.67 -5.74
CA GLN A 115 18.29 4.42 -5.94
C GLN A 115 16.81 4.66 -6.28
N ILE A 116 16.14 5.58 -5.56
CA ILE A 116 14.70 5.83 -5.74
C ILE A 116 14.39 6.50 -7.08
N GLU A 117 15.33 7.24 -7.66
CA GLU A 117 15.14 7.93 -8.93
C GLU A 117 14.78 6.97 -10.08
N ASN A 118 15.51 5.86 -10.19
CA ASN A 118 15.30 4.87 -11.25
C ASN A 118 14.42 3.69 -10.81
N HIS A 119 14.14 3.55 -9.51
CA HIS A 119 13.36 2.43 -8.98
C HIS A 119 12.00 2.26 -9.66
N TRP A 120 11.32 3.38 -9.94
CA TRP A 120 9.96 3.37 -10.48
C TRP A 120 9.88 2.95 -11.96
N GLU A 121 11.01 2.86 -12.67
CA GLU A 121 11.05 2.31 -14.03
C GLU A 121 10.63 0.84 -14.08
N LYS A 122 10.68 0.13 -12.95
CA LYS A 122 10.21 -1.25 -12.79
C LYS A 122 8.70 -1.41 -12.96
N ILE A 123 7.90 -0.33 -12.87
CA ILE A 123 6.45 -0.41 -13.04
C ILE A 123 6.14 -0.84 -14.49
N PRO A 124 5.47 -1.98 -14.70
CA PRO A 124 5.14 -2.44 -16.04
C PRO A 124 4.16 -1.49 -16.72
N ARG A 125 4.36 -1.22 -18.02
CA ARG A 125 3.45 -0.40 -18.83
C ARG A 125 2.01 -0.91 -18.88
N LYS A 126 1.80 -2.21 -18.65
CA LYS A 126 0.48 -2.85 -18.64
C LYS A 126 -0.23 -2.79 -17.29
N ALA A 127 0.38 -2.24 -16.25
CA ALA A 127 -0.24 -2.17 -14.93
C ALA A 127 -1.51 -1.30 -14.96
N ASN A 128 -2.65 -1.90 -14.63
CA ASN A 128 -3.91 -1.19 -14.45
C ASN A 128 -3.95 -0.49 -13.09
N ILE A 129 -3.44 -1.17 -12.06
CA ILE A 129 -3.51 -0.75 -10.68
C ILE A 129 -2.11 -0.81 -10.09
N VAL A 130 -1.60 0.35 -9.71
CA VAL A 130 -0.31 0.48 -9.02
C VAL A 130 -0.56 0.69 -7.54
N ILE A 131 0.11 -0.08 -6.70
CA ILE A 131 0.01 -0.01 -5.24
C ILE A 131 1.40 0.31 -4.70
N THR A 132 1.55 1.45 -4.04
CA THR A 132 2.83 1.83 -3.41
C THR A 132 2.59 2.24 -1.97
N HIS A 133 3.58 2.07 -1.10
CA HIS A 133 3.48 2.73 0.20
C HIS A 133 3.82 4.23 0.09
N ASN A 134 4.90 4.57 -0.62
CA ASN A 134 5.27 5.98 -0.87
C ASN A 134 4.17 6.68 -1.70
N PRO A 135 3.68 7.87 -1.29
CA PRO A 135 2.81 8.69 -2.12
C PRO A 135 3.56 9.27 -3.31
N PRO A 136 2.89 9.57 -4.43
CA PRO A 136 3.47 10.43 -5.46
C PRO A 136 3.47 11.89 -4.97
N TYR A 137 4.54 12.63 -5.24
CA TYR A 137 4.66 14.03 -4.84
C TYR A 137 3.48 14.88 -5.34
N ASP A 138 2.99 15.75 -4.44
CA ASP A 138 1.91 16.71 -4.70
C ASP A 138 0.59 16.06 -5.14
N ILE A 139 0.30 14.86 -4.61
CA ILE A 139 -1.02 14.23 -4.66
C ILE A 139 -1.30 13.53 -3.34
N LEU A 140 -2.22 14.09 -2.55
CA LEU A 140 -2.66 13.49 -1.29
C LEU A 140 -1.49 13.06 -0.40
N ASP A 141 -0.38 13.82 -0.45
CA ASP A 141 0.92 13.47 0.15
C ASP A 141 1.30 14.42 1.29
N HIS A 142 0.34 15.14 1.85
CA HIS A 142 0.57 16.02 2.99
C HIS A 142 0.39 15.28 4.31
N THR A 143 1.35 15.43 5.20
CA THR A 143 1.22 15.10 6.63
C THR A 143 2.06 16.08 7.42
N LYS A 144 1.61 16.50 8.60
CA LYS A 144 2.36 17.43 9.48
C LYS A 144 2.83 18.69 8.74
N ASN A 145 1.97 19.23 7.86
CA ASN A 145 2.22 20.41 7.02
C ASN A 145 3.45 20.30 6.08
N LYS A 146 3.81 19.09 5.64
CA LYS A 146 4.87 18.87 4.64
C LYS A 146 4.44 17.84 3.60
N HIS A 147 5.00 17.97 2.41
CA HIS A 147 4.95 16.93 1.39
C HIS A 147 5.88 15.77 1.78
N VAL A 148 5.37 14.54 1.72
CA VAL A 148 6.15 13.30 1.89
C VAL A 148 6.20 12.45 0.63
N GLY A 149 5.57 12.90 -0.46
CA GLY A 149 5.53 12.16 -1.70
C GLY A 149 6.84 12.20 -2.50
N CYS A 150 7.01 11.20 -3.36
CA CYS A 150 8.18 11.05 -4.21
C CYS A 150 7.97 11.69 -5.60
N PRO A 151 8.82 12.64 -6.03
CA PRO A 151 8.67 13.30 -7.33
C PRO A 151 8.95 12.35 -8.51
N TYR A 152 9.85 11.39 -8.33
CA TYR A 152 10.16 10.38 -9.34
C TYR A 152 8.98 9.42 -9.57
N LEU A 153 8.31 9.01 -8.49
CA LEU A 153 7.07 8.24 -8.57
C LEU A 153 5.98 9.03 -9.29
N ARG A 154 5.79 10.31 -8.92
CA ARG A 154 4.81 11.19 -9.58
C ARG A 154 5.06 11.27 -11.09
N ARG A 155 6.31 11.45 -11.52
CA ARG A 155 6.71 11.48 -12.93
C ARG A 155 6.35 10.17 -13.63
N GLN A 156 6.70 9.03 -13.03
CA GLN A 156 6.47 7.72 -13.63
C GLN A 156 4.98 7.42 -13.78
N ILE A 157 4.16 7.63 -12.75
CA ILE A 157 2.71 7.40 -12.81
C ILE A 157 2.06 8.36 -13.82
N LYS A 158 2.54 9.61 -13.90
CA LYS A 158 2.07 10.56 -14.92
C LYS A 158 2.35 10.03 -16.34
N CYS A 159 3.50 9.42 -16.59
CA CYS A 159 3.83 8.82 -17.89
C CYS A 159 3.02 7.57 -18.20
N LEU A 160 2.84 6.68 -17.22
CA LEU A 160 2.21 5.37 -17.43
C LEU A 160 0.67 5.44 -17.44
N GLN A 161 0.07 6.40 -16.73
CA GLN A 161 -1.38 6.58 -16.62
C GLN A 161 -2.14 5.27 -16.27
N PRO A 162 -1.78 4.57 -15.16
CA PRO A 162 -2.59 3.46 -14.67
C PRO A 162 -4.02 3.94 -14.35
N ASP A 163 -4.98 3.04 -14.34
CA ASP A 163 -6.37 3.39 -14.00
C ASP A 163 -6.45 3.86 -12.54
N TYR A 164 -5.71 3.20 -11.65
CA TYR A 164 -5.65 3.53 -10.23
C TYR A 164 -4.21 3.50 -9.69
N HIS A 165 -3.91 4.45 -8.81
CA HIS A 165 -2.71 4.46 -7.97
C HIS A 165 -3.13 4.54 -6.50
N ILE A 166 -2.93 3.46 -5.75
CA ILE A 166 -3.35 3.30 -4.35
C ILE A 166 -2.11 3.37 -3.45
N PHE A 167 -2.17 4.18 -2.40
CA PHE A 167 -1.06 4.38 -1.46
C PHE A 167 -1.54 4.75 -0.05
N GLY A 168 -0.60 4.87 0.89
CA GLY A 168 -0.82 5.26 2.29
C GLY A 168 0.15 6.37 2.72
N HIS A 169 0.77 6.23 3.90
CA HIS A 169 1.86 7.03 4.47
C HIS A 169 1.52 8.48 4.85
N ALA A 170 0.77 9.21 4.02
CA ALA A 170 0.36 10.58 4.31
C ALA A 170 -0.96 10.59 5.13
N HIS A 171 -0.84 10.35 6.43
CA HIS A 171 -1.97 10.11 7.36
C HIS A 171 -3.03 11.23 7.37
N ASP A 172 -2.62 12.48 7.17
CA ASP A 172 -3.53 13.64 7.19
C ASP A 172 -4.30 13.86 5.87
N ASN A 173 -4.00 13.10 4.82
CA ASN A 173 -4.52 13.38 3.48
C ASN A 173 -5.28 12.21 2.84
N TYR A 174 -5.97 11.42 3.67
CA TYR A 174 -6.93 10.40 3.23
C TYR A 174 -7.88 10.91 2.13
N GLY A 175 -8.12 10.08 1.12
CA GLY A 175 -9.15 10.34 0.12
C GLY A 175 -8.76 9.92 -1.28
N LYS A 176 -9.42 10.51 -2.27
CA LYS A 176 -9.18 10.23 -3.69
C LYS A 176 -9.27 11.47 -4.55
N ILE A 177 -8.46 11.53 -5.59
CA ILE A 177 -8.48 12.57 -6.61
C ILE A 177 -8.21 11.96 -7.98
N LYS A 178 -8.89 12.45 -9.02
CA LYS A 178 -8.65 12.02 -10.41
C LYS A 178 -7.91 13.10 -11.17
N LEU A 179 -6.78 12.74 -11.77
CA LEU A 179 -6.00 13.62 -12.64
C LEU A 179 -5.73 12.90 -13.96
N GLY A 180 -6.26 13.43 -15.06
CA GLY A 180 -6.22 12.75 -16.35
C GLY A 180 -6.96 11.40 -16.28
N LYS A 181 -6.27 10.32 -16.66
CA LYS A 181 -6.84 8.97 -16.61
C LYS A 181 -6.79 8.36 -15.20
N THR A 182 -5.74 8.65 -14.45
CA THR A 182 -5.46 8.00 -13.16
C THR A 182 -6.30 8.56 -12.02
N THR A 183 -6.90 7.65 -11.25
CA THR A 183 -7.47 7.96 -9.93
C THR A 183 -6.44 7.61 -8.85
N TYR A 184 -6.01 8.62 -8.11
CA TYR A 184 -5.08 8.50 -7.00
C TYR A 184 -5.86 8.34 -5.70
N ILE A 185 -5.43 7.42 -4.85
CA ILE A 185 -6.15 7.01 -3.65
C ILE A 185 -5.15 6.91 -2.51
N ASN A 186 -5.24 7.83 -1.57
CA ASN A 186 -4.62 7.69 -0.27
C ASN A 186 -5.61 6.95 0.65
N ALA A 187 -5.33 5.68 0.93
CA ALA A 187 -6.17 4.76 1.67
C ALA A 187 -5.81 4.67 3.16
N THR A 188 -5.06 5.65 3.70
CA THR A 188 -4.65 5.66 5.10
C THR A 188 -5.83 5.51 6.05
N SER A 189 -5.74 4.52 6.96
CA SER A 189 -6.86 4.16 7.84
C SER A 189 -6.95 5.06 9.06
N PHE A 190 -5.86 5.74 9.43
CA PHE A 190 -5.81 6.62 10.59
C PHE A 190 -5.07 7.90 10.24
N ASP A 191 -5.52 9.00 10.84
CA ASP A 191 -4.71 10.21 10.93
C ASP A 191 -3.67 10.08 12.05
N ASP A 192 -2.75 11.03 12.17
CA ASP A 192 -1.74 11.06 13.23
C ASP A 192 -2.33 11.15 14.66
N LYS A 193 -3.64 11.38 14.80
CA LYS A 193 -4.33 11.44 16.10
C LYS A 193 -4.87 10.06 16.52
N TYR A 194 -5.05 9.14 15.57
CA TYR A 194 -5.54 7.78 15.79
C TYR A 194 -6.87 7.69 16.55
N ILE A 195 -7.75 8.70 16.41
CA ILE A 195 -9.01 8.78 17.18
C ILE A 195 -10.14 8.01 16.50
N THR A 196 -10.35 8.23 15.20
CA THR A 196 -11.44 7.61 14.45
C THR A 196 -10.88 7.09 13.13
N PRO A 197 -11.11 5.82 12.79
CA PRO A 197 -10.61 5.28 11.54
C PRO A 197 -11.32 5.92 10.36
N ASN A 198 -10.56 6.22 9.31
CA ASN A 198 -11.09 6.50 7.99
C ASN A 198 -11.80 5.26 7.45
N LYS A 199 -12.85 5.46 6.66
CA LYS A 199 -13.58 4.34 6.05
C LYS A 199 -12.71 3.70 4.95
N PRO A 200 -12.72 2.38 4.79
CA PRO A 200 -12.09 1.74 3.62
C PRO A 200 -12.60 2.37 2.32
N ILE A 201 -11.69 2.67 1.39
CA ILE A 201 -12.06 3.25 0.10
C ILE A 201 -12.51 2.14 -0.83
N ILE A 202 -13.68 2.30 -1.43
CA ILE A 202 -14.29 1.32 -2.32
C ILE A 202 -14.09 1.76 -3.77
N ILE A 203 -13.56 0.87 -4.60
CA ILE A 203 -13.46 1.03 -6.06
C ILE A 203 -14.41 0.02 -6.70
N ASN A 204 -15.31 0.49 -7.56
CA ASN A 204 -16.17 -0.34 -8.38
C ASN A 204 -15.65 -0.31 -9.81
N LEU A 205 -15.21 -1.48 -10.30
CA LEU A 205 -14.71 -1.72 -11.66
C LEU A 205 -15.76 -2.40 -12.53
#